data_AF-A0A453KNV6-F1
#
_entry.id   AF-A0A453KNV6-F1
#
_cell.length_a   1.000
_cell.length_b   1.000
_cell.length_c   1.000
_cell.angle_alpha   90.00
_cell.angle_beta   90.00
_cell.angle_gamma   90.00
#
_symmetry.space_group_name_H-M   'P 1'
#
loop_
_entity.id
_entity.type
_entity.pdbx_description
1 polymer ?
#
loop_
_entity_poly.entity_id
_entity_poly.type
_entity_poly.pdbx_seq_one_letter_code
_entity_poly.pdbx_strand_id
1 'polypeptide(L)'
;PDIQCVEGVLLWRESTSVINDELLKGYIQRGGKTNEFIAGYDFLSSTEYGLGINVWYNSTYGGKTAFSFIAALRVPRLVNAVSNAYLKYIRGPGMEVLLEYVKDMPKVGTSYRFDLSSLISPLFFTWIVELLFPVMLTYLVYEKQQKLKIMMKMQGLKDGPYWMISYGYFFVLSVVYMTFFVIFGSLIGLNFFRVNNYGIQIVFFFVYINLQIAFAFFVASFFSSVKIATVIGYIYVFGSGLLGAFLFRFFIEDINFSRGWILVMEIVPGFSLYRGLYELGQYAFSGNAMGATGMMWENLKDPINGMRDILIVMTVEWALMLVLAFYLDQVSSIGGSVGNPLLFFRCLQKKYAPPLQSSFVQQNHKVAVDMEKADVAQERHVVEQLLMDSNANQAIICDNLRKVYPGKDGNPDKLAVRGLSLALPKGQCFGMLGPNGAGKTSF
;
A
#
# COMPACT_ATOMS: atom_id res chain seq x y z
N PRO A 1 4.35 -38.60 -4.26
CA PRO A 1 3.64 -38.23 -3.02
C PRO A 1 3.29 -39.48 -2.23
N ASP A 2 4.03 -39.74 -1.15
CA ASP A 2 3.72 -40.82 -0.22
C ASP A 2 2.32 -40.59 0.36
N ILE A 3 1.43 -41.55 0.13
CA ILE A 3 0.07 -41.51 0.65
C ILE A 3 0.21 -41.75 2.15
N GLN A 4 0.02 -40.71 2.98
CA GLN A 4 -0.09 -40.89 4.42
C GLN A 4 -1.27 -41.82 4.70
N CYS A 5 -0.99 -42.96 5.32
CA CYS A 5 -2.02 -43.86 5.81
C CYS A 5 -2.84 -43.14 6.87
N VAL A 6 -4.14 -43.03 6.65
CA VAL A 6 -5.08 -42.55 7.66
C VAL A 6 -5.38 -43.72 8.59
N GLU A 7 -5.33 -43.48 9.89
CA GLU A 7 -5.63 -44.50 10.90
C GLU A 7 -7.12 -44.88 10.81
N GLY A 8 -7.39 -46.11 10.38
CA GLY A 8 -8.73 -46.68 10.34
C GLY A 8 -9.07 -47.30 11.69
N VAL A 9 -10.15 -46.85 12.32
CA VAL A 9 -10.61 -47.41 13.60
C VAL A 9 -11.62 -48.53 13.33
N LEU A 10 -11.32 -49.74 13.81
CA LEU A 10 -12.23 -50.89 13.74
C LEU A 10 -13.23 -50.82 14.91
N LEU A 11 -14.35 -50.16 14.67
CA LEU A 11 -15.43 -50.02 15.65
C LEU A 11 -16.60 -50.92 15.28
N TRP A 12 -16.99 -51.79 16.22
CA TRP A 12 -18.21 -52.58 16.06
C TRP A 12 -19.46 -51.69 16.26
N ARG A 13 -20.49 -51.90 15.44
CA ARG A 13 -21.79 -51.22 15.50
C ARG A 13 -22.91 -52.23 15.30
N GLU A 14 -24.02 -52.01 16.01
CA GLU A 14 -25.17 -52.93 16.00
C GLU A 14 -25.92 -52.95 14.67
N SER A 15 -25.92 -51.84 13.91
CA SER A 15 -26.58 -51.76 12.61
C SER A 15 -25.98 -50.71 11.70
N THR A 16 -26.26 -50.85 10.41
CA THR A 16 -25.91 -49.87 9.36
C THR A 16 -26.58 -48.52 9.55
N SER A 17 -27.77 -48.48 10.18
CA SER A 17 -28.45 -47.24 10.52
C SER A 17 -27.70 -46.43 11.58
N VAL A 18 -27.03 -47.08 12.53
CA VAL A 18 -26.19 -46.40 13.55
C VAL A 18 -24.95 -45.78 12.91
N ILE A 19 -24.34 -46.46 11.93
CA ILE A 19 -23.19 -45.90 11.17
C ILE A 19 -23.62 -44.64 10.41
N ASN A 20 -24.76 -44.70 9.72
CA ASN A 20 -25.30 -43.55 9.01
C ASN A 20 -25.65 -42.40 9.98
N ASP A 21 -26.26 -42.71 11.12
CA ASP A 21 -26.63 -41.74 12.13
C ASP A 21 -25.41 -41.08 12.79
N GLU A 22 -24.33 -41.81 13.09
CA GLU A 22 -23.07 -41.23 13.60
C GLU A 22 -22.38 -40.34 12.56
N LEU A 23 -22.31 -40.77 11.29
CA LEU A 23 -21.72 -40.00 10.20
C LEU A 23 -22.52 -38.73 9.86
N LEU A 24 -23.84 -38.73 10.08
CA LEU A 24 -24.74 -37.62 9.75
C LEU A 24 -25.02 -36.69 10.94
N LYS A 25 -25.22 -37.22 12.15
CA LYS A 25 -25.59 -36.44 13.36
C LYS A 25 -24.51 -35.48 13.78
N GLY A 26 -23.25 -35.91 13.83
CA GLY A 26 -22.22 -35.00 14.34
C GLY A 26 -21.90 -33.87 13.35
N TYR A 27 -22.30 -33.98 12.07
CA TYR A 27 -22.32 -32.86 11.14
C TYR A 27 -23.38 -31.80 11.50
N ILE A 28 -24.62 -32.24 11.74
CA ILE A 28 -25.78 -31.35 12.00
C ILE A 28 -25.72 -30.77 13.42
N GLN A 29 -25.26 -31.54 14.41
CA GLN A 29 -25.29 -31.15 15.83
C GLN A 29 -24.09 -30.31 16.29
N ARG A 30 -22.94 -30.35 15.61
CA ARG A 30 -21.72 -29.61 16.02
C ARG A 30 -21.42 -28.36 15.19
N GLY A 31 -22.41 -27.82 14.47
CA GLY A 31 -22.29 -26.51 13.82
C GLY A 31 -21.10 -26.36 12.87
N GLY A 32 -20.79 -27.42 12.11
CA GLY A 32 -19.71 -27.38 11.11
C GLY A 32 -18.32 -27.83 11.59
N LYS A 33 -18.15 -28.31 12.83
CA LYS A 33 -16.98 -29.15 13.14
C LYS A 33 -17.18 -30.51 12.49
N THR A 34 -16.29 -30.86 11.56
CA THR A 34 -16.28 -32.15 10.88
C THR A 34 -16.31 -33.28 11.91
N ASN A 35 -17.12 -34.31 11.64
CA ASN A 35 -17.07 -35.55 12.38
C ASN A 35 -15.63 -36.08 12.44
N GLU A 36 -15.27 -36.76 13.53
CA GLU A 36 -13.99 -37.48 13.65
C GLU A 36 -13.86 -38.56 12.56
N PHE A 37 -14.99 -39.04 12.04
CA PHE A 37 -15.07 -40.02 10.96
C PHE A 37 -15.57 -39.39 9.67
N ILE A 38 -14.76 -39.51 8.61
CA ILE A 38 -15.03 -38.94 7.28
C ILE A 38 -15.79 -39.93 6.38
N ALA A 39 -15.60 -41.23 6.63
CA ALA A 39 -16.29 -42.33 5.96
C ALA A 39 -16.40 -43.52 6.89
N GLY A 40 -17.42 -44.35 6.68
CA GLY A 40 -17.63 -45.63 7.34
C GLY A 40 -17.67 -46.76 6.32
N TYR A 41 -17.08 -47.90 6.68
CA TYR A 41 -17.02 -49.10 5.84
C TYR A 41 -17.60 -50.26 6.63
N ASP A 42 -18.58 -50.94 6.06
CA ASP A 42 -19.13 -52.18 6.59
C ASP A 42 -18.81 -53.31 5.62
N PHE A 43 -17.98 -54.21 6.10
CA PHE A 43 -17.69 -55.48 5.48
C PHE A 43 -18.72 -56.46 6.05
N LEU A 44 -19.90 -56.50 5.44
CA LEU A 44 -20.90 -57.55 5.69
C LEU A 44 -20.20 -58.90 5.69
N SER A 45 -20.75 -59.92 6.38
CA SER A 45 -20.19 -61.29 6.48
C SER A 45 -19.68 -61.81 5.14
N SER A 46 -18.43 -61.48 4.82
CA SER A 46 -17.81 -61.69 3.53
C SER A 46 -17.30 -63.11 3.54
N THR A 47 -17.64 -63.87 2.51
CA THR A 47 -17.29 -65.28 2.41
C THR A 47 -16.16 -65.43 1.39
N GLU A 48 -15.47 -66.58 1.40
CA GLU A 48 -14.44 -66.88 0.39
C GLU A 48 -14.95 -66.74 -1.06
N TYR A 49 -16.26 -66.80 -1.26
CA TYR A 49 -16.91 -66.75 -2.58
C TYR A 49 -17.55 -65.41 -2.91
N GLY A 50 -17.60 -64.44 -1.98
CA GLY A 50 -18.30 -63.18 -2.20
C GLY A 50 -17.87 -62.06 -1.26
N LEU A 51 -17.56 -60.90 -1.85
CA LEU A 51 -17.22 -59.67 -1.14
C LEU A 51 -18.45 -58.75 -1.09
N GLY A 52 -19.02 -58.57 0.10
CA GLY A 52 -20.11 -57.63 0.35
C GLY A 52 -19.59 -56.41 1.11
N ILE A 53 -19.61 -55.23 0.48
CA ILE A 53 -19.13 -53.99 1.11
C ILE A 53 -20.20 -52.91 0.98
N ASN A 54 -20.56 -52.30 2.10
CA ASN A 54 -21.28 -51.04 2.14
C ASN A 54 -20.32 -49.91 2.53
N VAL A 55 -20.35 -48.82 1.77
CA VAL A 55 -19.54 -47.62 2.05
C VAL A 55 -20.47 -46.45 2.28
N TRP A 56 -20.40 -45.84 3.46
CA TRP A 56 -21.05 -44.56 3.74
C TRP A 56 -19.99 -43.48 3.81
N TYR A 57 -20.24 -42.38 3.14
CA TYR A 57 -19.36 -41.22 3.20
C TYR A 57 -20.23 -39.98 3.20
N ASN A 58 -19.82 -38.99 3.98
CA ASN A 58 -20.51 -37.72 4.01
C ASN A 58 -19.95 -36.85 2.88
N SER A 59 -20.75 -36.62 1.84
CA SER A 59 -20.45 -35.66 0.77
C SER A 59 -21.23 -34.36 0.91
N THR A 60 -21.99 -34.20 2.00
CA THR A 60 -22.95 -33.13 2.17
C THR A 60 -22.21 -31.81 2.38
N TYR A 61 -22.36 -30.94 1.39
CA TYR A 61 -21.78 -29.61 1.33
C TYR A 61 -22.62 -28.64 2.19
N GLY A 62 -22.55 -28.75 3.50
CA GLY A 62 -23.34 -27.95 4.45
C GLY A 62 -22.51 -26.99 5.31
N GLY A 63 -21.33 -26.59 4.84
CA GLY A 63 -20.55 -25.53 5.44
C GLY A 63 -20.41 -24.42 4.41
N LYS A 64 -20.75 -23.18 4.77
CA LYS A 64 -20.40 -21.97 4.03
C LYS A 64 -18.86 -21.74 3.96
N THR A 65 -18.07 -22.79 3.97
CA THR A 65 -16.61 -22.76 3.89
C THR A 65 -16.22 -22.89 2.43
N ALA A 66 -16.49 -21.83 1.68
CA ALA A 66 -16.20 -21.70 0.25
C ALA A 66 -14.69 -21.60 -0.08
N PHE A 67 -13.80 -21.98 0.84
CA PHE A 67 -12.38 -21.59 0.82
C PHE A 67 -11.36 -22.71 1.04
N SER A 68 -11.81 -23.97 1.10
CA SER A 68 -10.92 -25.14 1.16
C SER A 68 -10.98 -25.88 -0.17
N PHE A 69 -9.81 -26.22 -0.72
CA PHE A 69 -9.71 -27.15 -1.85
C PHE A 69 -10.52 -28.41 -1.52
N ILE A 70 -11.38 -28.78 -2.47
CA ILE A 70 -12.28 -29.93 -2.36
C ILE A 70 -11.44 -31.19 -2.12
N ALA A 71 -11.27 -31.58 -0.86
CA ALA A 71 -10.84 -32.93 -0.50
C ALA A 71 -12.04 -33.87 -0.69
N ALA A 72 -12.55 -33.98 -1.92
CA ALA A 72 -13.53 -35.00 -2.25
C ALA A 72 -12.87 -36.35 -1.97
N LEU A 73 -13.37 -37.09 -0.98
CA LEU A 73 -12.95 -38.46 -0.77
C LEU A 73 -13.17 -39.20 -2.09
N ARG A 74 -12.08 -39.69 -2.68
CA ARG A 74 -12.10 -40.45 -3.93
C ARG A 74 -12.52 -41.87 -3.61
N VAL A 75 -13.79 -42.05 -3.25
CA VAL A 75 -14.40 -43.34 -2.86
C VAL A 75 -14.05 -44.47 -3.83
N PRO A 76 -14.08 -44.27 -5.17
CA PRO A 76 -13.56 -45.24 -6.15
C PRO A 76 -12.16 -45.80 -5.88
N ARG A 77 -11.22 -44.93 -5.47
CA ARG A 77 -9.83 -45.34 -5.18
C ARG A 77 -9.74 -46.13 -3.89
N LEU A 78 -10.55 -45.77 -2.89
CA LEU A 78 -10.60 -46.47 -1.61
C LEU A 78 -11.23 -47.85 -1.79
N VAL A 79 -12.32 -47.96 -2.56
CA VAL A 79 -12.92 -49.25 -2.95
C VAL A 79 -11.93 -50.13 -3.70
N ASN A 80 -11.10 -49.54 -4.57
CA ASN A 80 -10.04 -50.28 -5.26
C ASN A 80 -8.95 -50.78 -4.30
N ALA A 81 -8.50 -49.94 -3.36
CA ALA A 81 -7.51 -50.34 -2.36
C ALA A 81 -8.03 -51.46 -1.45
N VAL A 82 -9.28 -51.33 -0.99
CA VAL A 82 -9.95 -52.31 -0.12
C VAL A 82 -10.14 -53.64 -0.84
N SER A 83 -10.61 -53.62 -2.09
CA SER A 83 -10.76 -54.82 -2.92
C SER A 83 -9.43 -55.54 -3.10
N ASN A 84 -8.35 -54.80 -3.35
CA ASN A 84 -7.01 -55.36 -3.48
C ASN A 84 -6.48 -55.95 -2.17
N ALA A 85 -6.71 -55.29 -1.04
CA ALA A 85 -6.31 -55.82 0.27
C ALA A 85 -7.03 -57.14 0.60
N TYR A 86 -8.33 -57.23 0.33
CA TYR A 86 -9.11 -58.45 0.52
C TYR A 86 -8.61 -59.61 -0.34
N LEU A 87 -8.33 -59.36 -1.62
CA LEU A 87 -7.82 -60.38 -2.53
C LEU A 87 -6.43 -60.89 -2.12
N LYS A 88 -5.55 -59.98 -1.67
CA LYS A 88 -4.24 -60.35 -1.13
C LYS A 88 -4.34 -61.18 0.14
N TYR A 89 -5.32 -60.89 1.00
CA TYR A 89 -5.56 -61.65 2.23
C TYR A 89 -5.97 -63.10 1.93
N ILE A 90 -6.88 -63.31 0.98
CA ILE A 90 -7.41 -64.66 0.68
C ILE A 90 -6.47 -65.47 -0.21
N ARG A 91 -5.91 -64.85 -1.27
CA ARG A 91 -5.15 -65.58 -2.31
C ARG A 91 -3.64 -65.34 -2.27
N GLY A 92 -3.16 -64.56 -1.30
CA GLY A 92 -1.75 -64.24 -1.15
C GLY A 92 -1.31 -62.99 -1.94
N PRO A 93 -0.07 -62.52 -1.71
CA PRO A 93 0.40 -61.19 -2.10
C PRO A 93 0.55 -60.96 -3.61
N GLY A 94 0.52 -62.01 -4.43
CA GLY A 94 0.69 -61.92 -5.89
C GLY A 94 -0.59 -61.64 -6.68
N MET A 95 -1.75 -61.59 -6.03
CA MET A 95 -3.03 -61.32 -6.68
C MET A 95 -3.44 -59.87 -6.48
N GLU A 96 -3.52 -59.13 -7.59
CA GLU A 96 -4.08 -57.78 -7.65
C GLU A 96 -5.16 -57.72 -8.70
N VAL A 97 -6.22 -56.96 -8.43
CA VAL A 97 -7.23 -56.61 -9.42
C VAL A 97 -7.05 -55.13 -9.72
N LEU A 98 -6.73 -54.84 -10.98
CA LEU A 98 -6.65 -53.49 -11.49
C LEU A 98 -8.06 -53.05 -11.89
N LEU A 99 -8.75 -52.34 -11.00
CA LEU A 99 -10.01 -51.69 -11.36
C LEU A 99 -9.71 -50.43 -12.21
N GLU A 100 -9.40 -50.64 -13.49
CA GLU A 100 -8.98 -49.58 -14.43
C GLU A 100 -10.08 -48.55 -14.76
N TYR A 101 -11.35 -48.85 -14.49
CA TYR A 101 -12.49 -48.05 -14.94
C TYR A 101 -13.49 -47.68 -13.83
N VAL A 102 -13.04 -47.45 -12.61
CA VAL A 102 -13.94 -46.94 -11.56
C VAL A 102 -14.25 -45.47 -11.83
N LYS A 103 -15.41 -45.22 -12.41
CA LYS A 103 -15.93 -43.87 -12.65
C LYS A 103 -16.44 -43.27 -11.33
N ASP A 104 -16.07 -42.03 -11.05
CA ASP A 104 -16.63 -41.26 -9.93
C ASP A 104 -18.17 -41.21 -10.02
N MET A 105 -18.83 -41.17 -8.87
CA MET A 105 -20.27 -40.91 -8.77
C MET A 105 -20.60 -39.61 -9.53
N PRO A 106 -21.70 -39.56 -10.31
CA PRO A 106 -22.07 -38.37 -11.06
C PRO A 106 -22.15 -37.16 -10.13
N LYS A 107 -21.30 -36.18 -10.40
CA LYS A 107 -21.26 -34.91 -9.67
C LYS A 107 -22.31 -33.98 -10.25
N VAL A 108 -22.82 -33.07 -9.43
CA VAL A 108 -23.66 -31.97 -9.94
C VAL A 108 -22.89 -31.26 -11.05
N GLY A 109 -23.54 -31.06 -12.19
CA GLY A 109 -22.91 -30.41 -13.35
C GLY A 109 -22.52 -28.99 -12.98
N THR A 110 -21.25 -28.78 -12.64
CA THR A 110 -20.67 -27.44 -12.54
C THR A 110 -20.48 -26.95 -13.97
N SER A 111 -21.17 -25.88 -14.36
CA SER A 111 -20.81 -25.18 -15.59
C SER A 111 -19.44 -24.54 -15.38
N TYR A 112 -18.36 -25.25 -15.75
CA TYR A 112 -17.02 -24.67 -15.78
C TYR A 112 -16.98 -23.64 -16.92
N ARG A 113 -17.55 -22.46 -16.68
CA ARG A 113 -17.13 -21.26 -17.39
C ARG A 113 -15.79 -20.91 -16.79
N PHE A 114 -14.72 -21.36 -17.43
CA PHE A 114 -13.35 -21.10 -17.00
C PHE A 114 -13.15 -19.58 -17.00
N ASP A 115 -13.35 -18.95 -15.85
CA ASP A 115 -13.25 -17.50 -15.73
C ASP A 115 -11.79 -17.12 -15.52
N LEU A 116 -11.04 -17.22 -16.63
CA LEU A 116 -9.64 -16.81 -16.72
C LEU A 116 -9.45 -15.38 -16.20
N SER A 117 -10.49 -14.54 -16.29
CA SER A 117 -10.46 -13.19 -15.77
C SER A 117 -10.25 -13.15 -14.26
N SER A 118 -10.98 -13.95 -13.47
CA SER A 118 -10.84 -13.96 -12.00
C SER A 118 -9.52 -14.53 -11.48
N LEU A 119 -8.84 -15.40 -12.25
CA LEU A 119 -7.56 -15.99 -11.85
C LEU A 119 -6.38 -15.06 -12.13
N ILE A 120 -6.45 -14.29 -13.23
CA ILE A 120 -5.38 -13.38 -13.66
C ILE A 120 -5.70 -11.93 -13.28
N SER A 121 -6.92 -11.63 -12.83
CA SER A 121 -7.34 -10.29 -12.42
C SER A 121 -6.45 -9.67 -11.37
N PRO A 122 -5.89 -10.37 -10.36
CA PRO A 122 -5.06 -9.68 -9.36
C PRO A 122 -3.85 -8.98 -9.97
N LEU A 123 -3.19 -9.61 -10.96
CA LEU A 123 -2.05 -9.01 -11.66
C LEU A 123 -2.46 -7.78 -12.46
N PHE A 124 -3.42 -7.94 -13.38
CA PHE A 124 -3.83 -6.85 -14.27
C PHE A 124 -4.49 -5.70 -13.51
N PHE A 125 -5.29 -6.01 -12.48
CA PHE A 125 -5.95 -4.98 -11.68
C PHE A 125 -4.95 -4.25 -10.79
N THR A 126 -3.89 -4.92 -10.31
CA THR A 126 -2.79 -4.24 -9.62
C THR A 126 -2.21 -3.16 -10.53
N TRP A 127 -1.85 -3.50 -11.77
CA TRP A 127 -1.33 -2.52 -12.72
C TRP A 127 -2.32 -1.40 -13.02
N ILE A 128 -3.60 -1.71 -13.27
CA ILE A 128 -4.60 -0.69 -13.58
C ILE A 128 -4.72 0.31 -12.42
N VAL A 129 -4.86 -0.19 -11.20
CA VAL A 129 -5.02 0.67 -10.01
C VAL A 129 -3.73 1.48 -9.76
N GLU A 130 -2.56 0.88 -9.94
CA GLU A 130 -1.27 1.54 -9.72
C GLU A 130 -0.85 2.53 -10.81
N LEU A 131 -1.38 2.45 -12.04
CA LEU A 131 -1.02 3.36 -13.14
C LEU A 131 -1.25 4.84 -12.82
N LEU A 132 -2.08 5.15 -11.82
CA LEU A 132 -2.30 6.51 -11.35
C LEU A 132 -1.11 7.05 -10.50
N PHE A 133 -0.30 6.17 -9.91
CA PHE A 133 0.85 6.55 -9.08
C PHE A 133 1.94 7.29 -9.88
N PRO A 134 2.43 6.79 -11.03
CA PRO A 134 3.37 7.53 -11.86
C PRO A 134 2.84 8.90 -12.29
N VAL A 135 1.54 9.03 -12.54
CA VAL A 135 0.90 10.31 -12.92
C VAL A 135 1.00 11.32 -11.78
N MET A 136 0.61 10.92 -10.56
CA MET A 136 0.73 11.76 -9.35
C MET A 136 2.19 12.14 -9.06
N LEU A 137 3.08 11.15 -9.11
CA LEU A 137 4.51 11.35 -8.86
C LEU A 137 5.13 12.33 -9.87
N THR A 138 4.81 12.17 -11.15
CA THR A 138 5.28 13.05 -12.24
C THR A 138 4.83 14.48 -12.03
N TYR A 139 3.56 14.68 -11.66
CA TYR A 139 3.01 16.01 -11.39
C TYR A 139 3.73 16.68 -10.22
N LEU A 140 3.89 15.98 -9.09
CA LEU A 140 4.56 16.50 -7.90
C LEU A 140 6.04 16.85 -8.18
N VAL A 141 6.75 15.98 -8.90
CA VAL A 141 8.15 16.23 -9.26
C VAL A 141 8.26 17.35 -10.31
N TYR A 142 7.26 17.50 -11.18
CA TYR A 142 7.21 18.60 -12.15
C TYR A 142 7.07 19.95 -11.45
N GLU A 143 6.15 20.07 -10.49
CA GLU A 143 6.01 21.29 -9.67
C GLU A 143 7.29 21.63 -8.93
N LYS A 144 7.97 20.61 -8.37
CA LYS A 144 9.25 20.76 -7.68
C LYS A 144 10.37 21.20 -8.63
N GLN A 145 10.48 20.56 -9.80
CA GLN A 145 11.53 20.84 -10.79
C GLN A 145 11.40 22.27 -11.36
N GLN A 146 10.18 22.71 -11.64
CA GLN A 146 9.89 24.07 -12.13
C GLN A 146 9.83 25.12 -11.01
N LYS A 147 10.04 24.72 -9.75
CA LYS A 147 9.97 25.59 -8.56
C LYS A 147 8.62 26.30 -8.42
N LEU A 148 7.53 25.73 -8.97
CA LEU A 148 6.20 26.32 -8.92
C LEU A 148 5.70 26.47 -7.49
N LYS A 149 5.97 25.48 -6.63
CA LYS A 149 5.66 25.55 -5.20
C LYS A 149 6.33 26.76 -4.52
N ILE A 150 7.57 27.07 -4.89
CA ILE A 150 8.30 28.22 -4.34
C ILE A 150 7.70 29.53 -4.85
N MET A 151 7.33 29.60 -6.13
CA MET A 151 6.64 30.76 -6.70
C MET A 151 5.30 31.03 -6.00
N MET A 152 4.51 29.99 -5.73
CA MET A 152 3.26 30.10 -4.97
C MET A 152 3.51 30.59 -3.53
N LYS A 153 4.59 30.12 -2.88
CA LYS A 153 5.00 30.64 -1.56
C LYS A 153 5.39 32.12 -1.62
N MET A 154 6.08 32.56 -2.68
CA MET A 154 6.42 33.97 -2.88
C MET A 154 5.17 34.85 -3.08
N GLN A 155 4.08 34.27 -3.59
CA GLN A 155 2.76 34.92 -3.70
C GLN A 155 1.94 34.87 -2.40
N GLY A 156 2.49 34.30 -1.32
CA GLY A 156 1.85 34.26 0.01
C GLY A 156 1.11 32.96 0.35
N LEU A 157 1.20 31.91 -0.49
CA LEU A 157 0.58 30.62 -0.18
C LEU A 157 1.33 29.92 0.96
N LYS A 158 0.60 29.60 2.04
CA LYS A 158 1.12 28.79 3.16
C LYS A 158 1.23 27.31 2.77
N ASP A 159 2.10 26.58 3.45
CA ASP A 159 2.32 25.14 3.19
C ASP A 159 1.08 24.27 3.44
N GLY A 160 0.29 24.55 4.48
CA GLY A 160 -0.91 23.78 4.81
C GLY A 160 -1.96 23.76 3.68
N PRO A 161 -2.41 24.93 3.20
CA PRO A 161 -3.33 25.01 2.06
C PRO A 161 -2.83 24.31 0.80
N TYR A 162 -1.53 24.41 0.48
CA TYR A 162 -0.93 23.69 -0.65
C TYR A 162 -1.16 22.18 -0.50
N TRP A 163 -0.80 21.60 0.65
CA TRP A 163 -0.98 20.17 0.92
C TRP A 163 -2.45 19.74 0.82
N MET A 164 -3.38 20.52 1.38
CA MET A 164 -4.82 20.22 1.31
C MET A 164 -5.35 20.25 -0.14
N ILE A 165 -4.95 21.24 -0.93
CA ILE A 165 -5.40 21.39 -2.32
C ILE A 165 -4.82 20.27 -3.18
N SER A 166 -3.51 20.01 -3.09
CA SER A 166 -2.86 18.95 -3.85
C SER A 166 -3.41 17.57 -3.48
N TYR A 167 -3.60 17.29 -2.19
CA TYR A 167 -4.20 16.03 -1.73
C TYR A 167 -5.65 15.90 -2.21
N GLY A 168 -6.46 16.93 -2.05
CA GLY A 168 -7.86 16.95 -2.49
C GLY A 168 -8.01 16.77 -4.01
N TYR A 169 -7.15 17.40 -4.80
CA TYR A 169 -7.12 17.24 -6.25
C TYR A 169 -6.84 15.78 -6.65
N PHE A 170 -5.79 15.17 -6.10
CA PHE A 170 -5.48 13.77 -6.39
C PHE A 170 -6.53 12.81 -5.86
N PHE A 171 -7.14 13.10 -4.70
CA PHE A 171 -8.22 12.29 -4.15
C PHE A 171 -9.43 12.26 -5.09
N VAL A 172 -9.89 13.42 -5.57
CA VAL A 172 -11.01 13.51 -6.52
C VAL A 172 -10.67 12.79 -7.82
N LEU A 173 -9.46 13.02 -8.37
CA LEU A 173 -9.00 12.34 -9.59
C LEU A 173 -9.03 10.82 -9.43
N SER A 174 -8.54 10.29 -8.31
CA SER A 174 -8.53 8.86 -8.01
C SER A 174 -9.92 8.28 -7.81
N VAL A 175 -10.82 8.99 -7.11
CA VAL A 175 -12.19 8.52 -6.91
C VAL A 175 -12.92 8.41 -8.25
N VAL A 176 -12.77 9.40 -9.13
CA VAL A 176 -13.35 9.36 -10.48
C VAL A 176 -12.78 8.18 -11.26
N TYR A 177 -11.45 8.00 -11.24
CA TYR A 177 -10.77 6.90 -11.92
C TYR A 177 -11.25 5.52 -11.44
N MET A 178 -11.31 5.29 -10.12
CA MET A 178 -11.76 4.00 -9.56
C MET A 178 -13.24 3.75 -9.78
N THR A 179 -14.07 4.80 -9.78
CA THR A 179 -15.50 4.67 -10.08
C THR A 179 -15.70 4.18 -11.50
N PHE A 180 -14.99 4.75 -12.48
CA PHE A 180 -15.02 4.25 -13.86
C PHE A 180 -14.52 2.81 -13.95
N PHE A 181 -13.41 2.48 -13.29
CA PHE A 181 -12.86 1.13 -13.29
C PHE A 181 -13.87 0.08 -12.78
N VAL A 182 -14.54 0.34 -11.66
CA VAL A 182 -15.57 -0.54 -11.09
C VAL A 182 -16.82 -0.61 -11.99
N ILE A 183 -17.28 0.51 -12.53
CA ILE A 183 -18.46 0.54 -13.42
C ILE A 183 -18.18 -0.27 -14.69
N PHE A 184 -17.08 0.00 -15.40
CA PHE A 184 -16.75 -0.72 -16.63
C PHE A 184 -16.48 -2.21 -16.36
N GLY A 185 -15.78 -2.53 -15.28
CA GLY A 185 -15.57 -3.92 -14.86
C GLY A 185 -16.88 -4.66 -14.58
N SER A 186 -17.84 -3.98 -13.95
CA SER A 186 -19.19 -4.51 -13.72
C SER A 186 -20.02 -4.62 -15.00
N LEU A 187 -19.92 -3.66 -15.94
CA LEU A 187 -20.65 -3.69 -17.22
C LEU A 187 -20.19 -4.83 -18.13
N ILE A 188 -18.87 -5.04 -18.24
CA ILE A 188 -18.27 -6.15 -19.01
C ILE A 188 -18.68 -7.51 -18.43
N GLY A 189 -18.96 -7.55 -17.14
CA GLY A 189 -19.41 -8.76 -16.45
C GLY A 189 -18.32 -9.59 -15.83
N LEU A 190 -17.28 -8.92 -15.34
CA LEU A 190 -16.23 -9.57 -14.59
C LEU A 190 -16.77 -9.97 -13.22
N ASN A 191 -16.69 -11.27 -12.89
CA ASN A 191 -17.23 -11.82 -11.65
C ASN A 191 -16.57 -11.19 -10.41
N PHE A 192 -15.32 -10.75 -10.52
CA PHE A 192 -14.63 -9.99 -9.49
C PHE A 192 -15.47 -8.82 -8.93
N PHE A 193 -16.08 -8.02 -9.81
CA PHE A 193 -16.86 -6.84 -9.40
C PHE A 193 -18.31 -7.19 -9.07
N ARG A 194 -18.91 -8.16 -9.77
CA ARG A 194 -20.34 -8.50 -9.64
C ARG A 194 -20.66 -9.40 -8.45
N VAL A 195 -19.78 -10.36 -8.15
CA VAL A 195 -20.05 -11.44 -7.19
C VAL A 195 -19.68 -11.04 -5.76
N ASN A 196 -18.67 -10.17 -5.61
CA ASN A 196 -18.25 -9.61 -4.33
C ASN A 196 -19.15 -8.43 -3.90
N ASN A 197 -19.26 -8.20 -2.59
CA ASN A 197 -20.02 -7.06 -2.07
C ASN A 197 -19.38 -5.71 -2.47
N TYR A 198 -20.16 -4.81 -3.09
CA TYR A 198 -19.68 -3.48 -3.51
C TYR A 198 -19.20 -2.60 -2.34
N GLY A 199 -19.76 -2.76 -1.14
CA GLY A 199 -19.32 -2.01 0.04
C GLY A 199 -17.87 -2.34 0.43
N ILE A 200 -17.48 -3.61 0.38
CA ILE A 200 -16.09 -4.03 0.66
C ILE A 200 -15.15 -3.48 -0.41
N GLN A 201 -15.54 -3.56 -1.69
CA GLN A 201 -14.76 -3.00 -2.80
C GLN A 201 -14.54 -1.50 -2.63
N ILE A 202 -15.59 -0.74 -2.28
CA ILE A 202 -15.51 0.70 -2.04
C ILE A 202 -14.55 1.01 -0.88
N VAL A 203 -14.68 0.31 0.25
CA VAL A 203 -13.78 0.53 1.40
C VAL A 203 -12.33 0.17 1.06
N PHE A 204 -12.12 -0.94 0.37
CA PHE A 204 -10.80 -1.38 -0.08
C PHE A 204 -10.13 -0.34 -0.99
N PHE A 205 -10.81 0.07 -2.07
CA PHE A 205 -10.26 1.08 -2.98
C PHE A 205 -10.11 2.44 -2.30
N PHE A 206 -11.03 2.83 -1.41
CA PHE A 206 -10.92 4.07 -0.66
C PHE A 206 -9.62 4.11 0.18
N VAL A 207 -9.35 3.07 0.97
CA VAL A 207 -8.12 2.99 1.77
C VAL A 207 -6.89 3.02 0.86
N TYR A 208 -6.91 2.26 -0.23
CA TYR A 208 -5.78 2.21 -1.16
C TYR A 208 -5.52 3.53 -1.89
N ILE A 209 -6.55 4.26 -2.32
CA ILE A 209 -6.42 5.59 -2.94
C ILE A 209 -5.64 6.52 -2.00
N ASN A 210 -6.02 6.53 -0.71
CA ASN A 210 -5.38 7.40 0.27
C ASN A 210 -3.91 6.98 0.51
N LEU A 211 -3.64 5.67 0.55
CA LEU A 211 -2.28 5.12 0.63
C LEU A 211 -1.42 5.50 -0.58
N GLN A 212 -1.95 5.35 -1.80
CA GLN A 212 -1.26 5.66 -3.05
C GLN A 212 -0.88 7.14 -3.14
N ILE A 213 -1.76 8.05 -2.70
CA ILE A 213 -1.48 9.49 -2.66
C ILE A 213 -0.37 9.78 -1.64
N ALA A 214 -0.47 9.23 -0.42
CA ALA A 214 0.56 9.42 0.60
C ALA A 214 1.93 8.90 0.14
N PHE A 215 1.94 7.74 -0.52
CA PHE A 215 3.14 7.16 -1.12
C PHE A 215 3.71 8.04 -2.24
N ALA A 216 2.88 8.64 -3.10
CA ALA A 216 3.32 9.57 -4.13
C ALA A 216 4.00 10.82 -3.54
N PHE A 217 3.45 11.41 -2.48
CA PHE A 217 4.09 12.54 -1.78
C PHE A 217 5.42 12.14 -1.13
N PHE A 218 5.47 10.98 -0.49
CA PHE A 218 6.70 10.45 0.10
C PHE A 218 7.79 10.27 -0.96
N VAL A 219 7.47 9.58 -2.06
CA VAL A 219 8.43 9.26 -3.11
C VAL A 219 8.87 10.51 -3.89
N ALA A 220 7.97 11.48 -4.11
CA ALA A 220 8.30 12.74 -4.78
C ALA A 220 9.40 13.54 -4.08
N SER A 221 9.55 13.38 -2.76
CA SER A 221 10.58 14.06 -1.97
C SER A 221 12.00 13.68 -2.41
N PHE A 222 12.22 12.45 -2.88
CA PHE A 222 13.53 11.93 -3.28
C PHE A 222 13.94 12.31 -4.71
N PHE A 223 12.99 12.71 -5.55
CA PHE A 223 13.26 13.02 -6.95
C PHE A 223 13.36 14.53 -7.22
N SER A 224 14.30 14.88 -8.11
CA SER A 224 14.51 16.25 -8.59
C SER A 224 14.27 16.40 -10.10
N SER A 225 14.19 15.29 -10.83
CA SER A 225 14.00 15.25 -12.28
C SER A 225 12.76 14.43 -12.62
N VAL A 226 11.86 15.03 -13.40
CA VAL A 226 10.61 14.39 -13.85
C VAL A 226 10.89 13.12 -14.65
N LYS A 227 11.89 13.12 -15.53
CA LYS A 227 12.21 11.96 -16.39
C LYS A 227 12.64 10.73 -15.59
N ILE A 228 13.34 10.94 -14.47
CA ILE A 228 13.80 9.84 -13.61
C ILE A 228 12.62 9.32 -12.78
N ALA A 229 11.81 10.24 -12.25
CA ALA A 229 10.62 9.91 -11.47
C ALA A 229 9.58 9.13 -12.28
N THR A 230 9.34 9.52 -13.55
CA THR A 230 8.41 8.81 -14.43
C THR A 230 8.86 7.36 -14.68
N VAL A 231 10.12 7.17 -15.07
CA VAL A 231 10.68 5.84 -15.38
C VAL A 231 10.66 4.94 -14.14
N ILE A 232 11.11 5.43 -13.00
CA ILE A 232 11.10 4.66 -11.75
C ILE A 232 9.66 4.38 -11.29
N GLY A 233 8.74 5.33 -11.45
CA GLY A 233 7.32 5.13 -11.19
C GLY A 233 6.76 3.96 -11.98
N TYR A 234 6.99 3.91 -13.30
CA TYR A 234 6.51 2.80 -14.14
C TYR A 234 7.23 1.47 -13.82
N ILE A 235 8.53 1.49 -13.55
CA ILE A 235 9.26 0.28 -13.11
C ILE A 235 8.67 -0.25 -11.81
N TYR A 236 8.30 0.61 -10.87
CA TYR A 236 7.61 0.23 -9.64
C TYR A 236 6.25 -0.42 -9.93
N VAL A 237 5.41 0.18 -10.79
CA VAL A 237 4.08 -0.38 -11.13
C VAL A 237 4.20 -1.78 -11.75
N PHE A 238 5.02 -1.92 -12.80
CA PHE A 238 5.15 -3.22 -13.46
C PHE A 238 5.88 -4.24 -12.58
N GLY A 239 6.93 -3.79 -11.89
CA GLY A 239 7.75 -4.63 -11.02
C GLY A 239 6.98 -5.16 -9.82
N SER A 240 6.24 -4.31 -9.11
CA SER A 240 5.44 -4.73 -7.95
C SER A 240 4.30 -5.68 -8.36
N GLY A 241 3.62 -5.44 -9.48
CA GLY A 241 2.60 -6.37 -9.99
C GLY A 241 3.18 -7.73 -10.38
N LEU A 242 4.31 -7.77 -11.10
CA LEU A 242 4.98 -9.03 -11.47
C LEU A 242 5.52 -9.78 -10.25
N LEU A 243 6.21 -9.08 -9.35
CA LEU A 243 6.70 -9.67 -8.10
C LEU A 243 5.53 -10.13 -7.22
N GLY A 244 4.41 -9.40 -7.22
CA GLY A 244 3.18 -9.80 -6.57
C GLY A 244 2.69 -11.15 -7.09
N ALA A 245 2.56 -11.27 -8.42
CA ALA A 245 2.02 -12.46 -9.05
C ALA A 245 2.92 -13.70 -9.00
N PHE A 246 4.23 -13.54 -9.14
CA PHE A 246 5.16 -14.67 -9.29
C PHE A 246 5.97 -14.98 -8.03
N LEU A 247 6.17 -14.01 -7.13
CA LEU A 247 6.94 -14.21 -5.89
C LEU A 247 6.02 -14.15 -4.68
N PHE A 248 5.25 -13.09 -4.51
CA PHE A 248 4.48 -12.89 -3.29
C PHE A 248 3.31 -13.88 -3.17
N ARG A 249 2.62 -14.16 -4.29
CA ARG A 249 1.58 -15.20 -4.37
C ARG A 249 2.07 -16.56 -3.85
N PHE A 250 3.30 -16.95 -4.18
CA PHE A 250 3.87 -18.22 -3.75
C PHE A 250 3.97 -18.31 -2.21
N PHE A 251 4.38 -17.22 -1.56
CA PHE A 251 4.47 -17.15 -0.09
C PHE A 251 3.09 -17.05 0.59
N ILE A 252 2.12 -16.43 -0.08
CA ILE A 252 0.74 -16.34 0.40
C ILE A 252 0.07 -17.73 0.43
N GLU A 253 0.30 -18.54 -0.61
CA GLU A 253 -0.32 -19.85 -0.76
C GLU A 253 0.34 -20.92 0.14
N ASP A 254 1.55 -20.66 0.65
CA ASP A 254 2.25 -21.55 1.58
C ASP A 254 1.79 -21.37 3.03
N ILE A 255 1.06 -22.36 3.54
CA ILE A 255 0.51 -22.39 4.91
C ILE A 255 1.63 -22.43 5.97
N ASN A 256 2.82 -22.92 5.63
CA ASN A 256 3.95 -23.04 6.57
C ASN A 256 4.80 -21.77 6.64
N PHE A 257 4.57 -20.80 5.75
CA PHE A 257 5.37 -19.60 5.71
C PHE A 257 5.02 -18.65 6.86
N SER A 258 6.03 -18.02 7.46
CA SER A 258 5.84 -17.16 8.62
C SER A 258 5.08 -15.88 8.26
N ARG A 259 3.96 -15.65 8.95
CA ARG A 259 3.11 -14.45 8.79
C ARG A 259 3.85 -13.15 8.99
N GLY A 260 4.89 -13.13 9.83
CA GLY A 260 5.70 -11.92 10.07
C GLY A 260 6.45 -11.46 8.82
N TRP A 261 6.93 -12.38 7.99
CA TRP A 261 7.61 -12.03 6.73
C TRP A 261 6.64 -11.56 5.65
N ILE A 262 5.42 -12.11 5.62
CA ILE A 262 4.34 -11.62 4.75
C ILE A 262 4.04 -10.16 5.08
N LEU A 263 3.87 -9.84 6.37
CA LEU A 263 3.59 -8.47 6.83
C LEU A 263 4.71 -7.49 6.48
N VAL A 264 5.98 -7.91 6.52
CA VAL A 264 7.12 -7.07 6.10
C VAL A 264 7.09 -6.78 4.60
N MET A 265 6.70 -7.75 3.77
CA MET A 265 6.53 -7.52 2.34
C MET A 265 5.33 -6.58 2.08
N GLU A 266 4.23 -6.72 2.84
CA GLU A 266 3.04 -5.88 2.69
C GLU A 266 3.31 -4.38 2.90
N ILE A 267 4.35 -4.01 3.67
CA ILE A 267 4.82 -2.61 3.86
C ILE A 267 5.02 -1.87 2.52
N VAL A 268 5.34 -2.59 1.45
CA VAL A 268 5.40 -2.04 0.10
C VAL A 268 3.96 -1.95 -0.44
N PRO A 269 3.43 -0.74 -0.73
CA PRO A 269 2.01 -0.56 -1.07
C PRO A 269 1.51 -1.42 -2.25
N GLY A 270 2.38 -1.76 -3.20
CA GLY A 270 2.02 -2.61 -4.33
C GLY A 270 1.80 -4.08 -3.94
N PHE A 271 2.51 -4.57 -2.92
CA PHE A 271 2.26 -5.91 -2.39
C PHE A 271 0.99 -5.96 -1.54
N SER A 272 0.72 -4.95 -0.71
CA SER A 272 -0.56 -4.89 0.01
C SER A 272 -1.75 -4.82 -0.95
N LEU A 273 -1.66 -4.02 -2.03
CA LEU A 273 -2.68 -4.01 -3.09
C LEU A 273 -2.87 -5.38 -3.72
N TYR A 274 -1.78 -6.01 -4.15
CA TYR A 274 -1.83 -7.32 -4.79
C TYR A 274 -2.51 -8.35 -3.88
N ARG A 275 -2.17 -8.37 -2.58
CA ARG A 275 -2.78 -9.27 -1.59
C ARG A 275 -4.29 -9.07 -1.53
N GLY A 276 -4.76 -7.83 -1.42
CA GLY A 276 -6.19 -7.55 -1.29
C GLY A 276 -6.97 -7.88 -2.56
N LEU A 277 -6.40 -7.61 -3.74
CA LEU A 277 -6.98 -8.02 -5.01
C LEU A 277 -6.98 -9.54 -5.19
N TYR A 278 -5.94 -10.22 -4.70
CA TYR A 278 -5.86 -11.69 -4.70
C TYR A 278 -6.98 -12.30 -3.85
N GLU A 279 -7.17 -11.83 -2.61
CA GLU A 279 -8.25 -12.31 -1.74
C GLU A 279 -9.64 -12.07 -2.35
N LEU A 280 -9.91 -10.87 -2.85
CA LEU A 280 -11.17 -10.58 -3.56
C LEU A 280 -11.36 -11.47 -4.81
N GLY A 281 -10.27 -11.74 -5.54
CA GLY A 281 -10.27 -12.60 -6.71
C GLY A 281 -10.59 -14.06 -6.37
N GLN A 282 -9.95 -14.61 -5.33
CA GLN A 282 -10.20 -15.98 -4.87
C GLN A 282 -11.63 -16.16 -4.36
N TYR A 283 -12.16 -15.17 -3.63
CA TYR A 283 -13.56 -15.19 -3.19
C TYR A 283 -14.57 -15.09 -4.34
N ALA A 284 -14.29 -14.29 -5.35
CA ALA A 284 -15.12 -14.26 -6.56
C ALA A 284 -15.06 -15.57 -7.35
N PHE A 285 -13.86 -16.14 -7.52
CA PHE A 285 -13.68 -17.39 -8.25
C PHE A 285 -14.37 -18.57 -7.56
N SER A 286 -14.10 -18.78 -6.27
CA SER A 286 -14.69 -19.87 -5.49
C SER A 286 -16.21 -19.73 -5.35
N GLY A 287 -16.70 -18.51 -5.10
CA GLY A 287 -18.14 -18.23 -5.03
C GLY A 287 -18.84 -18.58 -6.33
N ASN A 288 -18.32 -18.09 -7.46
CA ASN A 288 -18.91 -18.37 -8.78
C ASN A 288 -18.84 -19.87 -9.16
N ALA A 289 -17.73 -20.56 -8.86
CA ALA A 289 -17.57 -21.99 -9.12
C ALA A 289 -18.60 -22.86 -8.35
N MET A 290 -19.03 -22.39 -7.17
CA MET A 290 -19.97 -23.08 -6.30
C MET A 290 -21.42 -22.57 -6.44
N GLY A 291 -21.67 -21.58 -7.31
CA GLY A 291 -22.97 -20.92 -7.43
C GLY A 291 -23.38 -20.11 -6.19
N ALA A 292 -22.40 -19.75 -5.36
CA ALA A 292 -22.57 -18.96 -4.15
C ALA A 292 -22.18 -17.48 -4.38
N THR A 293 -22.51 -16.63 -3.42
CA THR A 293 -22.06 -15.24 -3.40
C THR A 293 -20.57 -15.16 -3.10
N GLY A 294 -19.92 -14.08 -3.54
CA GLY A 294 -18.50 -13.82 -3.25
C GLY A 294 -18.31 -13.30 -1.83
N MET A 295 -17.27 -12.50 -1.64
CA MET A 295 -16.91 -11.96 -0.34
C MET A 295 -18.00 -11.08 0.25
N MET A 296 -18.43 -11.41 1.47
CA MET A 296 -19.37 -10.64 2.28
C MET A 296 -18.71 -10.12 3.56
N TRP A 297 -19.36 -9.13 4.21
CA TRP A 297 -18.87 -8.51 5.45
C TRP A 297 -18.71 -9.52 6.60
N GLU A 298 -19.53 -10.56 6.61
CA GLU A 298 -19.46 -11.66 7.57
C GLU A 298 -18.14 -12.43 7.45
N ASN A 299 -17.63 -12.60 6.22
CA ASN A 299 -16.41 -13.36 5.95
C ASN A 299 -15.13 -12.65 6.41
N LEU A 300 -15.18 -11.35 6.73
CA LEU A 300 -14.00 -10.63 7.26
C LEU A 300 -13.62 -11.10 8.67
N LYS A 301 -14.50 -11.84 9.35
CA LYS A 301 -14.21 -12.45 10.65
C LYS A 301 -13.57 -13.84 10.54
N ASP A 302 -13.57 -14.43 9.35
CA ASP A 302 -13.04 -15.77 9.13
C ASP A 302 -11.50 -15.75 9.24
N PRO A 303 -10.87 -16.66 10.02
CA PRO A 303 -9.43 -16.67 10.23
C PRO A 303 -8.62 -17.07 8.98
N ILE A 304 -9.30 -17.55 7.94
CA ILE A 304 -8.73 -17.88 6.63
C ILE A 304 -8.70 -16.62 5.73
N ASN A 305 -9.59 -15.66 5.98
CA ASN A 305 -9.69 -14.44 5.17
C ASN A 305 -8.62 -13.42 5.58
N GLY A 306 -7.71 -13.11 4.67
CA GLY A 306 -6.68 -12.09 4.88
C GLY A 306 -7.18 -10.64 4.79
N MET A 307 -8.39 -10.38 4.27
CA MET A 307 -8.84 -9.01 3.94
C MET A 307 -8.87 -8.05 5.12
N ARG A 308 -9.26 -8.53 6.31
CA ARG A 308 -9.29 -7.69 7.50
C ARG A 308 -7.88 -7.23 7.88
N ASP A 309 -6.92 -8.15 7.87
CA ASP A 309 -5.53 -7.86 8.22
C ASP A 309 -4.92 -6.88 7.22
N ILE A 310 -5.19 -7.09 5.92
CA ILE A 310 -4.72 -6.20 4.84
C ILE A 310 -5.27 -4.78 4.98
N LEU A 311 -6.57 -4.63 5.27
CA LEU A 311 -7.17 -3.31 5.47
C LEU A 311 -6.55 -2.58 6.68
N ILE A 312 -6.22 -3.30 7.75
CA ILE A 312 -5.52 -2.73 8.91
C ILE A 312 -4.11 -2.29 8.51
N VAL A 313 -3.36 -3.17 7.84
CA VAL A 313 -1.99 -2.90 7.37
C VAL A 313 -1.97 -1.66 6.45
N MET A 314 -2.83 -1.60 5.43
CA MET A 314 -2.93 -0.45 4.53
C MET A 314 -3.29 0.86 5.25
N THR A 315 -4.16 0.79 6.26
CA THR A 315 -4.56 1.98 7.04
C THR A 315 -3.39 2.49 7.88
N VAL A 316 -2.63 1.59 8.50
CA VAL A 316 -1.42 1.93 9.26
C VAL A 316 -0.33 2.48 8.36
N GLU A 317 -0.10 1.86 7.21
CA GLU A 317 0.84 2.33 6.18
C GLU A 317 0.46 3.72 5.68
N TRP A 318 -0.83 3.97 5.43
CA TRP A 318 -1.30 5.29 4.99
C TRP A 318 -0.95 6.37 6.01
N ALA A 319 -1.25 6.15 7.29
CA ALA A 319 -0.92 7.10 8.35
C ALA A 319 0.60 7.33 8.45
N LEU A 320 1.39 6.25 8.41
CA LEU A 320 2.85 6.31 8.50
C LEU A 320 3.48 7.04 7.30
N MET A 321 3.06 6.73 6.07
CA MET A 321 3.53 7.37 4.85
C MET A 321 3.19 8.85 4.81
N LEU A 322 1.99 9.24 5.28
CA LEU A 322 1.59 10.65 5.31
C LEU A 322 2.45 11.46 6.28
N VAL A 323 2.74 10.92 7.47
CA VAL A 323 3.65 11.55 8.45
C VAL A 323 5.07 11.67 7.89
N LEU A 324 5.59 10.61 7.26
CA LEU A 324 6.91 10.62 6.63
C LEU A 324 6.99 11.62 5.46
N ALA A 325 5.96 11.69 4.63
CA ALA A 325 5.90 12.61 3.51
C ALA A 325 5.93 14.08 3.98
N PHE A 326 5.15 14.40 5.02
CA PHE A 326 5.17 15.74 5.61
C PHE A 326 6.54 16.07 6.22
N TYR A 327 7.16 15.11 6.92
CA TYR A 327 8.48 15.27 7.50
C TYR A 327 9.55 15.58 6.43
N LEU A 328 9.60 14.80 5.35
CA LEU A 328 10.61 14.97 4.30
C LEU A 328 10.41 16.26 3.49
N ASP A 329 9.18 16.69 3.25
CA ASP A 329 8.90 17.95 2.55
C ASP A 329 9.37 19.17 3.35
N GLN A 330 9.21 19.16 4.67
CA GLN A 330 9.74 20.22 5.55
C GLN A 330 11.27 20.26 5.51
N VAL A 331 11.93 19.10 5.55
CA VAL A 331 13.40 19.01 5.44
C VAL A 331 13.87 19.53 4.07
N SER A 332 13.17 19.20 2.99
CA SER A 332 13.51 19.67 1.64
C SER A 332 13.32 21.17 1.44
N SER A 333 12.42 21.83 2.18
CA SER A 333 12.14 23.27 2.05
C SER A 333 13.18 24.17 2.74
N ILE A 334 14.03 23.63 3.64
CA ILE A 334 14.97 24.41 4.47
C ILE A 334 16.31 24.70 3.76
N GLY A 335 16.47 24.29 2.49
CA GLY A 335 17.58 24.76 1.65
C GLY A 335 18.89 24.02 1.90
N GLY A 336 18.83 22.68 1.88
CA GLY A 336 20.01 21.83 1.77
C GLY A 336 19.70 20.64 0.88
N SER A 337 20.53 20.43 -0.14
CA SER A 337 20.60 19.17 -0.89
C SER A 337 20.53 17.98 0.07
N VAL A 338 19.77 16.95 -0.32
CA VAL A 338 19.63 15.63 0.30
C VAL A 338 20.85 15.27 1.16
N GLY A 339 20.72 15.44 2.47
CA GLY A 339 21.82 15.26 3.41
C GLY A 339 21.32 15.23 4.86
N ASN A 340 21.02 14.02 5.32
CA ASN A 340 20.68 13.60 6.69
C ASN A 340 19.25 13.85 7.22
N PRO A 341 18.40 12.79 7.31
CA PRO A 341 17.09 12.82 7.97
C PRO A 341 17.16 12.83 9.52
N LEU A 342 18.32 13.07 10.13
CA LEU A 342 18.55 13.01 11.59
C LEU A 342 18.63 14.40 12.27
N LEU A 343 17.98 15.44 11.72
CA LEU A 343 18.03 16.78 12.29
C LEU A 343 17.11 17.01 13.52
N PHE A 344 16.21 16.08 13.85
CA PHE A 344 15.31 16.21 15.01
C PHE A 344 16.03 16.15 16.38
N PHE A 345 17.15 15.41 16.49
CA PHE A 345 17.93 15.37 17.74
C PHE A 345 18.66 16.68 18.07
N ARG A 346 18.63 17.69 17.18
CA ARG A 346 19.20 19.01 17.45
C ARG A 346 18.18 20.01 18.01
N CYS A 347 16.88 19.80 17.80
CA CYS A 347 15.83 20.65 18.38
C CYS A 347 15.57 20.35 19.86
N LEU A 348 15.92 19.15 20.33
CA LEU A 348 15.87 18.77 21.75
C LEU A 348 17.09 19.24 22.57
N GLN A 349 18.12 19.80 21.92
CA GLN A 349 19.17 20.55 22.61
C GLN A 349 18.79 22.03 22.70
N LYS A 350 17.74 22.34 23.46
CA LYS A 350 17.59 23.64 24.10
C LYS A 350 18.74 23.78 25.11
N LYS A 351 19.93 24.17 24.65
CA LYS A 351 20.94 24.71 25.54
C LYS A 351 20.48 26.09 25.97
N TYR A 352 20.11 26.18 27.24
CA TYR A 352 20.06 27.43 28.01
C TYR A 352 21.31 28.26 27.69
N ALA A 353 21.12 29.37 26.97
CA ALA A 353 22.11 30.43 26.97
C ALA A 353 21.90 31.21 28.29
N PRO A 354 22.91 31.37 29.16
CA PRO A 354 22.81 32.30 30.28
C PRO A 354 22.65 33.73 29.74
N PRO A 355 22.02 34.64 30.50
CA PRO A 355 21.89 36.03 30.10
C PRO A 355 23.29 36.66 30.14
N LEU A 356 23.93 36.82 28.98
CA LEU A 356 25.16 37.60 28.90
C LEU A 356 24.76 39.07 28.94
N GLN A 357 25.02 39.70 30.09
CA GLN A 357 25.08 41.15 30.24
C GLN A 357 25.92 41.73 29.11
N SER A 358 25.35 42.70 28.38
CA SER A 358 26.05 43.48 27.37
C SER A 358 27.05 44.40 28.06
N SER A 359 28.22 43.87 28.39
CA SER A 359 29.39 44.70 28.60
C SER A 359 29.85 45.17 27.22
N PHE A 360 29.65 46.46 26.95
CA PHE A 360 30.26 47.18 25.84
C PHE A 360 31.79 47.00 25.92
N VAL A 361 32.31 45.98 25.24
CA VAL A 361 33.75 45.87 24.96
C VAL A 361 33.96 46.56 23.63
N GLN A 362 34.44 47.79 23.73
CA GLN A 362 34.97 48.60 22.65
C GLN A 362 36.19 47.88 22.06
N GLN A 363 35.96 46.91 21.17
CA GLN A 363 37.01 46.36 20.34
C GLN A 363 37.36 47.39 19.28
N ASN A 364 38.55 47.97 19.41
CA ASN A 364 39.22 48.80 18.43
C ASN A 364 39.15 48.14 17.04
N HIS A 365 38.16 48.57 16.25
CA HIS A 365 38.14 48.32 14.82
C HIS A 365 39.34 49.03 14.23
N LYS A 366 40.17 48.30 13.49
CA LYS A 366 40.92 48.90 12.39
C LYS A 366 39.88 49.56 11.49
N VAL A 367 39.76 50.88 11.62
CA VAL A 367 38.92 51.71 10.77
C VAL A 367 39.57 51.69 9.39
N ALA A 368 39.25 50.68 8.59
CA ALA A 368 39.18 50.90 7.17
C ALA A 368 38.00 51.85 6.98
N VAL A 369 38.29 53.15 6.89
CA VAL A 369 37.35 54.14 6.41
C VAL A 369 37.05 53.74 4.96
N ASP A 370 36.07 52.86 4.78
CA ASP A 370 35.43 52.70 3.50
C ASP A 370 34.68 54.02 3.31
N MET A 371 35.30 54.96 2.60
CA MET A 371 34.68 56.25 2.34
C MET A 371 33.37 55.95 1.62
N GLU A 372 32.26 56.11 2.35
CA GLU A 372 30.93 55.95 1.80
C GLU A 372 30.84 56.90 0.60
N LYS A 373 30.57 56.34 -0.57
CA LYS A 373 30.57 57.13 -1.79
C LYS A 373 29.51 58.23 -1.65
N ALA A 374 29.81 59.42 -2.17
CA ALA A 374 28.96 60.60 -1.98
C ALA A 374 27.52 60.39 -2.51
N ASP A 375 27.35 59.57 -3.53
CA ASP A 375 26.05 59.17 -4.09
C ASP A 375 25.21 58.34 -3.10
N VAL A 376 25.83 57.42 -2.36
CA VAL A 376 25.14 56.58 -1.35
C VAL A 376 24.68 57.43 -0.16
N ALA A 377 25.53 58.35 0.31
CA ALA A 377 25.18 59.26 1.40
C ALA A 377 24.06 60.23 0.98
N GLN A 378 24.09 60.71 -0.26
CA GLN A 378 23.05 61.58 -0.80
C GLN A 378 21.70 60.85 -0.90
N GLU A 379 21.67 59.64 -1.45
CA GLU A 379 20.44 58.83 -1.55
C GLU A 379 19.86 58.51 -0.16
N ARG A 380 20.73 58.26 0.82
CA ARG A 380 20.31 58.06 2.21
C ARG A 380 19.62 59.29 2.80
N HIS A 381 20.17 60.48 2.58
CA HIS A 381 19.51 61.72 3.00
C HIS A 381 18.18 61.97 2.28
N VAL A 382 18.09 61.60 1.00
CA VAL A 382 16.83 61.66 0.24
C VAL A 382 15.78 60.74 0.86
N VAL A 383 16.15 59.49 1.21
CA VAL A 383 15.26 58.54 1.90
C VAL A 383 14.83 59.09 3.27
N GLU A 384 15.76 59.63 4.07
CA GLU A 384 15.47 60.24 5.37
C GLU A 384 14.46 61.41 5.24
N GLN A 385 14.61 62.26 4.23
CA GLN A 385 13.67 63.34 3.93
C GLN A 385 12.30 62.81 3.49
N LEU A 386 12.27 61.79 2.63
CA LEU A 386 11.03 61.17 2.13
C LEU A 386 10.25 60.43 3.22
N LEU A 387 10.93 59.91 4.25
CA LEU A 387 10.27 59.32 5.42
C LEU A 387 9.57 60.36 6.30
N MET A 388 10.05 61.61 6.29
CA MET A 388 9.42 62.72 7.03
C MET A 388 8.26 63.35 6.25
N ASP A 389 8.20 63.15 4.94
CA ASP A 389 7.13 63.67 4.07
C ASP A 389 6.00 62.64 3.88
N SER A 390 4.85 62.90 4.52
CA SER A 390 3.66 62.04 4.42
C SER A 390 3.01 62.02 3.02
N ASN A 391 3.39 62.92 2.11
CA ASN A 391 2.88 63.01 0.74
C ASN A 391 3.85 62.48 -0.34
N ALA A 392 4.92 61.78 0.05
CA ALA A 392 5.91 61.25 -0.88
C ALA A 392 5.30 60.30 -1.93
N ASN A 393 5.33 60.69 -3.21
CA ASN A 393 4.82 59.87 -4.33
C ASN A 393 5.84 58.82 -4.81
N GLN A 394 6.34 58.01 -3.87
CA GLN A 394 7.29 56.93 -4.14
C GLN A 394 6.56 55.58 -4.31
N ALA A 395 7.11 54.68 -5.13
CA ALA A 395 6.61 53.32 -5.26
C ALA A 395 7.22 52.38 -4.23
N ILE A 396 8.52 52.54 -3.95
CA ILE A 396 9.27 51.74 -2.97
C ILE A 396 10.16 52.69 -2.17
N ILE A 397 10.11 52.58 -0.84
CA ILE A 397 11.04 53.24 0.07
C ILE A 397 11.69 52.15 0.92
N CYS A 398 13.01 52.10 0.88
CA CYS A 398 13.83 51.19 1.66
C CYS A 398 14.74 52.03 2.55
N ASP A 399 14.65 51.86 3.87
CA ASP A 399 15.46 52.59 4.83
C ASP A 399 16.36 51.62 5.59
N ASN A 400 17.67 51.84 5.48
CA ASN A 400 18.71 51.16 6.24
C ASN A 400 18.50 49.64 6.32
N LEU A 401 18.12 49.00 5.22
CA LEU A 401 17.86 47.58 5.16
C LEU A 401 19.16 46.81 5.44
N ARG A 402 19.09 45.91 6.43
CA ARG A 402 20.23 45.10 6.87
C ARG A 402 19.88 43.63 6.79
N LYS A 403 20.83 42.85 6.27
CA LYS A 403 20.73 41.39 6.25
C LYS A 403 22.00 40.80 6.82
N VAL A 404 21.85 40.08 7.92
CA VAL A 404 22.92 39.31 8.56
C VAL A 404 22.61 37.83 8.37
N TYR A 405 23.55 37.06 7.84
CA TYR A 405 23.49 35.61 7.88
C TYR A 405 24.31 35.13 9.08
N PRO A 406 23.73 34.30 9.97
CA PRO A 406 24.46 33.78 11.12
C PRO A 406 25.63 32.91 10.67
N GLY A 407 26.75 33.03 11.37
CA GLY A 407 27.93 32.20 11.16
C GLY A 407 27.63 30.72 11.41
N LYS A 408 28.22 29.83 10.60
CA LYS A 408 28.22 28.37 10.82
C LYS A 408 29.66 27.88 10.99
N ASP A 409 29.84 26.83 11.79
CA ASP A 409 31.11 26.13 11.98
C ASP A 409 32.24 27.02 12.55
N GLY A 410 31.91 27.84 13.55
CA GLY A 410 32.88 28.72 14.23
C GLY A 410 33.23 30.00 13.46
N ASN A 411 32.62 30.22 12.29
CA ASN A 411 32.78 31.47 11.55
C ASN A 411 31.96 32.62 12.18
N PRO A 412 32.42 33.87 12.06
CA PRO A 412 31.65 35.04 12.47
C PRO A 412 30.44 35.26 11.55
N ASP A 413 29.45 36.00 12.06
CA ASP A 413 28.28 36.42 11.30
C ASP A 413 28.66 37.19 10.03
N LYS A 414 28.00 36.88 8.93
CA LYS A 414 28.23 37.52 7.64
C LYS A 414 27.16 38.57 7.37
N LEU A 415 27.56 39.83 7.47
CA LEU A 415 26.74 40.98 7.08
C LEU A 415 26.66 41.05 5.55
N ALA A 416 25.55 40.59 4.97
CA ALA A 416 25.33 40.54 3.52
C ALA A 416 24.79 41.87 2.95
N VAL A 417 23.97 42.59 3.71
CA VAL A 417 23.51 43.94 3.35
C VAL A 417 23.84 44.87 4.51
N ARG A 418 24.65 45.90 4.25
CA ARG A 418 25.22 46.82 5.25
C ARG A 418 24.44 48.14 5.37
N GLY A 419 23.11 48.08 5.44
CA GLY A 419 22.27 49.29 5.56
C GLY A 419 22.03 49.96 4.21
N LEU A 420 21.21 49.33 3.37
CA LEU A 420 20.81 49.90 2.07
C LEU A 420 19.62 50.83 2.25
N SER A 421 19.77 52.08 1.79
CA SER A 421 18.68 53.04 1.70
C SER A 421 18.46 53.39 0.24
N LEU A 422 17.21 53.29 -0.24
CA LEU A 422 16.84 53.47 -1.64
C LEU A 422 15.39 53.96 -1.75
N ALA A 423 15.14 55.00 -2.55
CA ALA A 423 13.80 55.44 -2.91
C ALA A 423 13.57 55.31 -4.42
N LEU A 424 12.48 54.64 -4.81
CA LEU A 424 12.13 54.44 -6.22
C LEU A 424 10.78 55.07 -6.55
N PRO A 425 10.75 56.10 -7.43
CA PRO A 425 9.52 56.79 -7.78
C PRO A 425 8.67 55.96 -8.74
N LYS A 426 7.36 56.23 -8.75
CA LYS A 426 6.43 55.55 -9.67
C LYS A 426 6.84 55.80 -11.12
N GLY A 427 6.92 54.73 -11.92
CA GLY A 427 7.25 54.79 -13.34
C GLY A 427 8.74 54.67 -13.68
N GLN A 428 9.64 54.55 -12.70
CA GLN A 428 11.05 54.23 -12.95
C GLN A 428 11.33 52.73 -12.96
N CYS A 429 12.28 52.31 -13.81
CA CYS A 429 12.79 50.94 -13.84
C CYS A 429 14.14 50.89 -13.13
N PHE A 430 14.25 50.06 -12.08
CA PHE A 430 15.46 49.92 -11.29
C PHE A 430 16.12 48.56 -11.54
N GLY A 431 17.43 48.57 -11.83
CA GLY A 431 18.24 47.37 -12.01
C GLY A 431 19.40 47.33 -11.04
N MET A 432 19.45 46.33 -10.16
CA MET A 432 20.56 46.14 -9.22
C MET A 432 21.69 45.35 -9.90
N LEU A 433 22.80 46.03 -10.20
CA LEU A 433 23.98 45.46 -10.82
C LEU A 433 25.16 45.41 -9.84
N GLY A 434 25.99 44.38 -9.96
CA GLY A 434 27.16 44.23 -9.11
C GLY A 434 27.87 42.90 -9.34
N PRO A 435 29.10 42.71 -8.85
CA PRO A 435 29.84 41.47 -8.98
C PRO A 435 29.13 40.30 -8.27
N ASN A 436 29.49 39.07 -8.63
CA ASN A 436 28.98 37.87 -7.96
C ASN A 436 29.34 37.91 -6.46
N GLY A 437 28.37 37.63 -5.60
CA GLY A 437 28.56 37.71 -4.14
C GLY A 437 28.31 39.09 -3.51
N ALA A 438 27.95 40.11 -4.29
CA ALA A 438 27.61 41.46 -3.77
C ALA A 438 26.28 41.55 -2.99
N GLY A 439 25.57 40.43 -2.76
CA GLY A 439 24.32 40.43 -2.01
C GLY A 439 23.05 40.78 -2.79
N LYS A 440 23.10 40.80 -4.14
CA LYS A 440 21.95 41.11 -5.02
C LYS A 440 20.70 40.26 -4.77
N THR A 441 20.88 38.98 -4.40
CA THR A 441 19.81 38.03 -4.07
C THR A 441 19.48 37.99 -2.57
N SER A 442 20.22 38.74 -1.76
CA SER A 442 20.01 38.89 -0.32
C SER A 442 19.22 40.16 0.02
N PHE A 443 19.21 41.14 -0.89
CA PHE A 443 18.15 42.14 -1.02
C PHE A 443 16.86 41.43 -1.45
#